data_AF-A0A263D1X3-F1
#
_entry.id   AF-A0A263D1X3-F1
#
_cell.length_a   1.000
_cell.length_b   1.000
_cell.length_c   1.000
_cell.angle_alpha   90.00
_cell.angle_beta   90.00
_cell.angle_gamma   90.00
#
_symmetry.space_group_name_H-M   'P 1'
#
loop_
_entity.id
_entity.type
_entity.pdbx_description
1 polymer ?
#
loop_
_entity_poly.entity_id
_entity_poly.type
_entity_poly.pdbx_seq_one_letter_code
_entity_poly.pdbx_strand_id
1 'polypeptide(L)'
;MARSKGLFTIGAALWSSRRILNTAPDGRQAAALAERLRPGLLTVVSARPLFPQDLGSEVVFALADDPDAVVRLRMDRSAAVSEEERAVALTEAIELGRLRATGLRALLSTFDGAGVPVVGLRPGHRDPWIALRLTDETVTAELSRIAGLVLDWRRERERLGVPVGPWSASVRIVDPAAAANCPVTDPALPTELRLTDDAVLAALRAHRTVVASFPPHREGTVPVPSDVHLSRPDEDARVFRERVSGAVARWLRTAVPGAAPEEPGAIWRLAPGRAGLLTGHVLFADGPAPKGTPGRADHAVTVTADLDGATVGDFRVLRNVRDERGRLRLPG
;
A
#
# COMPACT_ATOMS: atom_id res chain seq x y z
N MET A 1 -21.69 17.45 51.97
CA MET A 1 -22.39 17.77 50.71
C MET A 1 -21.36 18.29 49.72
N ALA A 2 -20.98 17.44 48.77
CA ALA A 2 -19.90 17.67 47.82
C ALA A 2 -20.40 18.37 46.55
N ARG A 3 -19.68 19.38 46.06
CA ARG A 3 -19.67 19.78 44.64
C ARG A 3 -18.27 20.25 44.26
N SER A 4 -17.49 19.32 43.70
CA SER A 4 -16.26 19.59 42.96
C SER A 4 -16.64 20.21 41.60
N LYS A 5 -16.08 21.39 41.29
CA LYS A 5 -16.11 22.00 39.97
C LYS A 5 -14.81 21.63 39.26
N GLY A 6 -14.87 20.69 38.33
CA GLY A 6 -13.78 20.37 37.42
C GLY A 6 -13.83 21.29 36.20
N LEU A 7 -12.82 22.14 36.07
CA LEU A 7 -12.48 22.85 34.84
C LEU A 7 -12.07 21.82 33.77
N PHE A 8 -12.71 21.84 32.60
CA PHE A 8 -12.13 21.26 31.39
C PHE A 8 -11.55 22.40 30.54
N THR A 9 -10.23 22.41 30.50
CA THR A 9 -9.40 23.30 29.69
C THR A 9 -9.60 22.96 28.22
N ILE A 10 -10.18 23.90 27.46
CA ILE A 10 -10.27 23.86 26.00
C ILE A 10 -8.89 24.27 25.45
N GLY A 11 -8.10 23.27 25.04
CA GLY A 11 -6.88 23.50 24.26
C GLY A 11 -7.24 23.73 22.79
N ALA A 12 -7.18 24.99 22.36
CA ALA A 12 -7.22 25.35 20.96
C ALA A 12 -5.87 25.06 20.29
N ALA A 13 -5.87 24.35 19.15
CA ALA A 13 -4.72 24.28 18.25
C ALA A 13 -5.21 24.59 16.82
N LEU A 14 -4.55 25.58 16.23
CA LEU A 14 -4.85 26.19 14.94
C LEU A 14 -4.73 25.17 13.79
N TRP A 15 -5.80 25.01 13.01
CA TRP A 15 -5.74 24.52 11.64
C TRP A 15 -6.35 25.57 10.71
N SER A 16 -5.57 25.94 9.70
CA SER A 16 -5.91 26.82 8.59
C SER A 16 -7.24 26.46 7.93
N SER A 17 -8.04 27.49 7.65
CA SER A 17 -9.30 27.52 6.88
C SER A 17 -9.58 26.35 5.91
N ARG A 18 -10.16 25.27 6.43
CA ARG A 18 -11.05 24.35 5.69
C ARG A 18 -12.43 24.51 6.32
N ARG A 19 -13.48 24.75 5.52
CA ARG A 19 -14.86 24.59 6.01
C ARG A 19 -14.97 23.20 6.61
N ILE A 20 -15.08 23.10 7.93
CA ILE A 20 -15.27 21.84 8.66
C ILE A 20 -16.66 21.36 8.28
N LEU A 21 -16.73 20.46 7.29
CA LEU A 21 -18.00 19.86 6.88
C LEU A 21 -18.44 18.93 8.01
N ASN A 22 -19.55 19.28 8.65
CA ASN A 22 -20.13 18.52 9.74
C ASN A 22 -20.80 17.25 9.19
N THR A 23 -20.18 16.09 9.37
CA THR A 23 -20.74 14.76 9.01
C THR A 23 -21.62 14.16 10.12
N ALA A 24 -21.74 14.84 11.26
CA ALA A 24 -22.54 14.34 12.38
C ALA A 24 -24.04 14.15 12.06
N PRO A 25 -24.70 14.99 11.22
CA PRO A 25 -26.07 14.74 10.78
C PRO A 25 -26.21 13.41 10.02
N ASP A 26 -25.32 13.16 9.06
CA ASP A 26 -25.32 11.95 8.24
C ASP A 26 -25.06 10.72 9.11
N GLY A 27 -24.12 10.81 10.07
CA GLY A 27 -23.86 9.76 11.05
C GLY A 27 -25.07 9.44 11.92
N ARG A 28 -25.78 10.46 12.45
CA ARG A 28 -27.00 10.24 13.24
C ARG A 28 -28.13 9.63 12.41
N GLN A 29 -28.30 10.09 11.17
CA GLN A 29 -29.32 9.56 10.27
C GLN A 29 -29.05 8.09 9.93
N ALA A 30 -27.79 7.76 9.62
CA ALA A 30 -27.38 6.39 9.36
C ALA A 30 -27.55 5.49 10.59
N ALA A 31 -27.22 5.99 11.79
CA ALA A 31 -27.47 5.27 13.05
C ALA A 31 -28.96 5.00 13.28
N ALA A 32 -29.82 6.00 13.07
CA ALA A 32 -31.27 5.85 13.25
C ALA A 32 -31.90 4.89 12.22
N LEU A 33 -31.39 4.88 10.98
CA LEU A 33 -31.77 3.90 9.97
C LEU A 33 -31.34 2.49 10.40
N ALA A 34 -30.09 2.33 10.83
CA ALA A 34 -29.55 1.06 11.27
C ALA A 34 -30.32 0.50 12.47
N GLU A 35 -30.61 1.32 13.48
CA GLU A 35 -31.37 0.88 14.66
C GLU A 35 -32.80 0.49 14.31
N ARG A 36 -33.46 1.20 13.38
CA ARG A 36 -34.82 0.86 12.95
C ARG A 36 -34.88 -0.47 12.17
N LEU A 37 -33.89 -0.73 11.32
CA LEU A 37 -33.89 -1.90 10.42
C LEU A 37 -33.20 -3.13 11.03
N ARG A 38 -32.19 -2.93 11.87
CA ARG A 38 -31.33 -3.94 12.50
C ARG A 38 -30.96 -3.52 13.94
N PRO A 39 -31.94 -3.53 14.88
CA PRO A 39 -31.72 -3.04 16.24
C PRO A 39 -30.52 -3.70 16.92
N GLY A 40 -29.63 -2.90 17.50
CA GLY A 40 -28.45 -3.36 18.25
C GLY A 40 -27.35 -4.06 17.45
N LEU A 41 -27.52 -4.27 16.14
CA LEU A 41 -26.54 -4.99 15.32
C LEU A 41 -25.36 -4.11 14.90
N LEU A 42 -25.59 -2.81 14.69
CA LEU A 42 -24.63 -1.90 14.08
C LEU A 42 -24.30 -0.74 15.03
N THR A 43 -23.02 -0.52 15.29
CA THR A 43 -22.54 0.63 16.06
C THR A 43 -21.73 1.55 15.14
N VAL A 44 -22.09 2.84 15.09
CA VAL A 44 -21.33 3.82 14.29
C VAL A 44 -19.93 3.98 14.87
N VAL A 45 -18.92 3.81 14.02
CA VAL A 45 -17.50 4.00 14.35
C VAL A 45 -17.03 5.37 13.88
N SER A 46 -17.34 5.74 12.63
CA SER A 46 -16.93 7.02 12.07
C SER A 46 -17.85 7.47 10.93
N ALA A 47 -17.80 8.76 10.60
CA ALA A 47 -18.47 9.33 9.43
C ALA A 47 -17.54 10.34 8.76
N ARG A 48 -17.26 10.16 7.47
CA ARG A 48 -16.37 11.03 6.70
C ARG A 48 -17.04 11.56 5.42
N PRO A 49 -16.74 12.79 4.99
CA PRO A 49 -17.27 13.31 3.75
C PRO A 49 -16.60 12.59 2.56
N LEU A 50 -17.35 12.34 1.51
CA LEU A 50 -16.81 11.88 0.23
C LEU A 50 -16.26 13.06 -0.58
N PHE A 51 -15.35 12.79 -1.51
CA PHE A 51 -14.83 13.78 -2.46
C PHE A 51 -15.22 13.40 -3.89
N PRO A 52 -15.81 14.32 -4.69
CA PRO A 52 -16.18 15.69 -4.34
C PRO A 52 -17.31 15.76 -3.26
N GLN A 53 -17.39 16.88 -2.54
CA GLN A 53 -18.16 17.02 -1.28
C GLN A 53 -19.69 16.93 -1.44
N ASP A 54 -20.18 17.07 -2.65
CA ASP A 54 -21.57 16.90 -3.06
C ASP A 54 -22.00 15.43 -3.16
N LEU A 55 -21.04 14.48 -3.18
CA LEU A 55 -21.30 13.04 -3.16
C LEU A 55 -21.79 12.50 -1.80
N GLY A 56 -21.87 13.36 -0.77
CA GLY A 56 -22.36 12.98 0.55
C GLY A 56 -21.27 12.46 1.48
N SER A 57 -21.59 11.47 2.31
CA SER A 57 -20.70 10.94 3.36
C SER A 57 -20.64 9.41 3.33
N GLU A 58 -19.51 8.85 3.75
CA GLU A 58 -19.39 7.43 4.10
C GLU A 58 -19.48 7.29 5.62
N VAL A 59 -20.46 6.54 6.10
CA VAL A 59 -20.62 6.16 7.51
C VAL A 59 -20.12 4.72 7.67
N VAL A 60 -19.26 4.52 8.64
CA VAL A 60 -18.63 3.23 8.94
C VAL A 60 -19.22 2.69 10.25
N PHE A 61 -19.63 1.43 10.22
CA PHE A 61 -20.16 0.72 11.39
C PHE A 61 -19.32 -0.52 11.71
N ALA A 62 -19.28 -0.86 13.00
CA ALA A 62 -18.90 -2.16 13.51
C ALA A 62 -20.16 -3.04 13.65
N LEU A 63 -20.02 -4.33 13.36
CA LEU A 63 -21.06 -5.33 13.63
C LEU A 63 -20.90 -5.90 15.04
N ALA A 64 -22.01 -6.00 15.78
CA ALA A 64 -22.00 -6.53 17.15
C ALA A 64 -21.69 -8.03 17.22
N ASP A 65 -21.99 -8.78 16.14
CA ASP A 65 -21.84 -10.23 16.07
C ASP A 65 -20.65 -10.72 15.23
N ASP A 66 -19.91 -9.80 14.59
CA ASP A 66 -18.71 -10.12 13.82
C ASP A 66 -17.62 -9.04 14.06
N PRO A 67 -16.62 -9.31 14.91
CA PRO A 67 -15.60 -8.34 15.30
C PRO A 67 -14.61 -8.01 14.17
N ASP A 68 -14.61 -8.74 13.06
CA ASP A 68 -13.73 -8.45 11.92
C ASP A 68 -14.45 -7.62 10.85
N ALA A 69 -15.78 -7.58 10.88
CA ALA A 69 -16.59 -7.01 9.83
C ALA A 69 -16.80 -5.50 9.98
N VAL A 70 -16.64 -4.81 8.85
CA VAL A 70 -16.84 -3.36 8.73
C VAL A 70 -17.90 -3.11 7.68
N VAL A 71 -18.95 -2.41 8.09
CA VAL A 71 -20.03 -2.01 7.19
C VAL A 71 -19.82 -0.55 6.80
N ARG A 72 -19.76 -0.29 5.49
CA ARG A 72 -19.58 1.06 4.95
C ARG A 72 -20.83 1.44 4.18
N LEU A 73 -21.59 2.40 4.71
CA LEU A 73 -22.80 2.90 4.09
C LEU A 73 -22.54 4.30 3.53
N ARG A 74 -22.85 4.49 2.24
CA ARG A 74 -22.85 5.81 1.63
C ARG A 74 -24.18 6.51 1.91
N MET A 75 -24.10 7.70 2.47
CA MET A 75 -25.21 8.61 2.71
C MET A 75 -25.15 9.71 1.65
N ASP A 76 -25.90 9.52 0.58
CA ASP A 76 -26.02 10.51 -0.50
C ASP A 76 -26.79 11.74 -0.03
N ARG A 77 -26.35 12.92 -0.49
CA ARG A 77 -27.03 14.20 -0.25
C ARG A 77 -28.16 14.48 -1.25
N SER A 78 -28.31 13.67 -2.30
CA SER A 78 -29.41 13.86 -3.25
C SER A 78 -30.74 13.50 -2.58
N ALA A 79 -31.72 14.38 -2.68
CA ALA A 79 -33.04 14.24 -2.04
C ALA A 79 -33.91 13.13 -2.66
N ALA A 80 -33.36 12.30 -3.56
CA ALA A 80 -34.11 11.35 -4.38
C ALA A 80 -34.04 9.90 -3.90
N VAL A 81 -33.20 9.56 -2.91
CA VAL A 81 -33.07 8.16 -2.45
C VAL A 81 -34.18 7.82 -1.45
N SER A 82 -35.01 6.83 -1.78
CA SER A 82 -36.12 6.39 -0.93
C SER A 82 -35.62 5.66 0.33
N GLU A 83 -36.51 5.48 1.31
CA GLU A 83 -36.17 4.69 2.51
C GLU A 83 -35.93 3.21 2.18
N GLU A 84 -36.70 2.64 1.25
CA GLU A 84 -36.53 1.26 0.80
C GLU A 84 -35.18 1.05 0.12
N GLU A 85 -34.77 1.98 -0.74
CA GLU A 85 -33.46 1.95 -1.39
C GLU A 85 -32.32 2.01 -0.37
N ARG A 86 -32.46 2.82 0.68
CA ARG A 86 -31.49 2.86 1.79
C ARG A 86 -31.47 1.58 2.61
N ALA A 87 -32.62 0.93 2.81
CA ALA A 87 -32.70 -0.35 3.52
C ALA A 87 -32.02 -1.49 2.74
N VAL A 88 -32.20 -1.51 1.42
CA VAL A 88 -31.49 -2.43 0.51
C VAL A 88 -29.99 -2.15 0.57
N ALA A 89 -29.56 -0.90 0.41
CA ALA A 89 -28.15 -0.52 0.47
C ALA A 89 -27.49 -0.89 1.80
N LEU A 90 -28.20 -0.73 2.94
CA LEU A 90 -27.69 -1.16 4.24
C LEU A 90 -27.52 -2.68 4.32
N THR A 91 -28.50 -3.44 3.82
CA THR A 91 -28.43 -4.91 3.80
C THR A 91 -27.27 -5.39 2.93
N GLU A 92 -27.11 -4.83 1.73
CA GLU A 92 -25.97 -5.13 0.86
C GLU A 92 -24.63 -4.75 1.49
N ALA A 93 -24.56 -3.61 2.20
CA ALA A 93 -23.36 -3.19 2.90
C ALA A 93 -22.98 -4.14 4.06
N ILE A 94 -23.98 -4.70 4.76
CA ILE A 94 -23.78 -5.73 5.79
C ILE A 94 -23.20 -6.99 5.15
N GLU A 95 -23.84 -7.51 4.10
CA GLU A 95 -23.38 -8.72 3.40
C GLU A 95 -21.97 -8.55 2.83
N LEU A 96 -21.69 -7.40 2.21
CA LEU A 96 -20.36 -7.09 1.72
C LEU A 96 -19.33 -6.98 2.85
N GLY A 97 -19.71 -6.40 3.99
CA GLY A 97 -18.86 -6.32 5.19
C GLY A 97 -18.50 -7.70 5.72
N ARG A 98 -19.47 -8.61 5.83
CA ARG A 98 -19.23 -10.01 6.24
C ARG A 98 -18.38 -10.78 5.24
N LEU A 99 -18.64 -10.62 3.94
CA LEU A 99 -17.84 -11.25 2.89
C LEU A 99 -16.37 -10.80 2.95
N ARG A 100 -16.14 -9.51 3.21
CA ARG A 100 -14.80 -8.94 3.42
C ARG A 100 -14.14 -9.48 4.69
N ALA A 101 -14.88 -9.57 5.79
CA ALA A 101 -14.39 -10.16 7.04
C ALA A 101 -13.95 -11.62 6.85
N THR A 102 -14.72 -12.42 6.11
CA THR A 102 -14.32 -13.79 5.74
C THR A 102 -13.03 -13.80 4.93
N GLY A 103 -12.88 -12.91 3.96
CA GLY A 103 -11.63 -12.77 3.20
C GLY A 103 -10.43 -12.30 4.04
N LEU A 104 -10.66 -11.47 5.06
CA LEU A 104 -9.65 -11.03 6.01
C LEU A 104 -9.23 -12.18 6.94
N ARG A 105 -10.17 -12.95 7.50
CA ARG A 105 -9.87 -14.12 8.33
C ARG A 105 -9.05 -15.16 7.56
N ALA A 106 -9.38 -15.38 6.28
CA ALA A 106 -8.56 -16.24 5.41
C ALA A 106 -7.12 -15.72 5.28
N LEU A 107 -6.94 -14.41 5.06
CA LEU A 107 -5.61 -13.79 5.00
C LEU A 107 -4.83 -14.01 6.30
N LEU A 108 -5.43 -13.63 7.44
CA LEU A 108 -4.78 -13.71 8.75
C LEU A 108 -4.45 -15.16 9.10
N SER A 109 -5.41 -16.08 8.94
CA SER A 109 -5.21 -17.50 9.26
C SER A 109 -4.10 -18.14 8.41
N THR A 110 -4.00 -17.81 7.11
CA THR A 110 -2.95 -18.36 6.25
C THR A 110 -1.56 -17.86 6.67
N PHE A 111 -1.43 -16.56 6.92
CA PHE A 111 -0.16 -15.93 7.21
C PHE A 111 0.30 -16.15 8.66
N ASP A 112 -0.59 -15.97 9.63
CA ASP A 112 -0.31 -16.22 11.05
C ASP A 112 -0.08 -17.71 11.33
N GLY A 113 -0.82 -18.61 10.66
CA GLY A 113 -0.61 -20.06 10.75
C GLY A 113 0.78 -20.50 10.27
N ALA A 114 1.42 -19.70 9.42
CA ALA A 114 2.81 -19.89 9.02
C ALA A 114 3.81 -19.18 9.94
N GLY A 115 3.37 -18.31 10.85
CA GLY A 115 4.25 -17.47 11.67
C GLY A 115 4.76 -16.21 10.96
N VAL A 116 4.02 -15.71 9.97
CA VAL A 116 4.33 -14.48 9.23
C VAL A 116 3.23 -13.45 9.51
N PRO A 117 3.32 -12.69 10.61
CA PRO A 117 2.20 -11.88 11.06
C PRO A 117 1.86 -10.74 10.10
N VAL A 118 0.56 -10.55 9.85
CA VAL A 118 0.04 -9.39 9.09
C VAL A 118 -0.09 -8.20 10.03
N VAL A 119 0.65 -7.13 9.74
CA VAL A 119 0.77 -5.95 10.62
C VAL A 119 0.11 -4.71 10.06
N GLY A 120 -0.39 -4.78 8.83
CA GLY A 120 -1.14 -3.70 8.20
C GLY A 120 -1.77 -4.17 6.89
N LEU A 121 -2.76 -3.43 6.41
CA LEU A 121 -3.52 -3.81 5.22
C LEU A 121 -3.95 -2.57 4.44
N ARG A 122 -3.83 -2.59 3.11
CA ARG A 122 -4.49 -1.56 2.30
C ARG A 122 -6.00 -1.80 2.25
N PRO A 123 -6.81 -0.73 2.15
CA PRO A 123 -8.22 -0.86 1.82
C PRO A 123 -8.42 -1.79 0.61
N GLY A 124 -9.36 -2.72 0.71
CA GLY A 124 -9.62 -3.74 -0.31
C GLY A 124 -8.87 -5.07 -0.13
N HIS A 125 -8.01 -5.18 0.88
CA HIS A 125 -7.39 -6.43 1.36
C HIS A 125 -6.46 -7.12 0.35
N ARG A 126 -5.90 -6.39 -0.62
CA ARG A 126 -5.07 -6.98 -1.68
C ARG A 126 -3.57 -6.89 -1.44
N ASP A 127 -3.19 -5.96 -0.58
CA ASP A 127 -1.80 -5.67 -0.33
C ASP A 127 -1.49 -5.64 1.18
N PRO A 128 -1.27 -6.82 1.82
CA PRO A 128 -0.89 -6.88 3.22
C PRO A 128 0.53 -6.37 3.46
N TRP A 129 0.75 -5.76 4.62
CA TRP A 129 2.07 -5.63 5.23
C TRP A 129 2.30 -6.80 6.17
N ILE A 130 3.45 -7.45 6.04
CA ILE A 130 3.91 -8.52 6.91
C ILE A 130 5.21 -8.14 7.59
N ALA A 131 5.38 -8.58 8.83
CA ALA A 131 6.64 -8.43 9.55
C ALA A 131 7.52 -9.66 9.32
N LEU A 132 8.59 -9.49 8.54
CA LEU A 132 9.53 -10.55 8.22
C LEU A 132 10.89 -9.97 7.90
N ARG A 133 11.95 -10.53 8.49
CA ARG A 133 13.31 -10.10 8.23
C ARG A 133 13.89 -10.85 7.03
N LEU A 134 14.24 -10.10 5.98
CA LEU A 134 14.97 -10.63 4.83
C LEU A 134 16.47 -10.40 5.03
N THR A 135 17.26 -11.44 4.83
CA THR A 135 18.73 -11.35 4.76
C THR A 135 19.22 -11.92 3.43
N ASP A 136 20.48 -11.71 3.08
CA ASP A 136 21.05 -12.29 1.86
C ASP A 136 20.94 -13.83 1.86
N GLU A 137 21.00 -14.45 3.04
CA GLU A 137 20.88 -15.91 3.20
C GLU A 137 19.43 -16.41 3.05
N THR A 138 18.44 -15.62 3.48
CA THR A 138 17.04 -16.09 3.57
C THR A 138 16.16 -15.59 2.44
N VAL A 139 16.53 -14.50 1.75
CA VAL A 139 15.61 -13.77 0.88
C VAL A 139 14.98 -14.62 -0.23
N THR A 140 15.75 -15.50 -0.86
CA THR A 140 15.20 -16.38 -1.91
C THR A 140 14.17 -17.35 -1.34
N ALA A 141 14.51 -18.01 -0.22
CA ALA A 141 13.63 -18.98 0.41
C ALA A 141 12.35 -18.32 0.97
N GLU A 142 12.49 -17.15 1.59
CA GLU A 142 11.36 -16.39 2.14
C GLU A 142 10.43 -15.86 1.04
N LEU A 143 10.97 -15.35 -0.07
CA LEU A 143 10.14 -14.93 -1.20
C LEU A 143 9.37 -16.12 -1.82
N SER A 144 10.00 -17.30 -1.93
CA SER A 144 9.31 -18.52 -2.35
C SER A 144 8.24 -18.96 -1.36
N ARG A 145 8.51 -18.87 -0.05
CA ARG A 145 7.55 -19.18 1.01
C ARG A 145 6.35 -18.23 0.98
N ILE A 146 6.57 -16.92 0.83
CA ILE A 146 5.49 -15.94 0.66
C ILE A 146 4.66 -16.24 -0.58
N ALA A 147 5.29 -16.65 -1.68
CA ALA A 147 4.56 -17.04 -2.88
C ALA A 147 3.59 -18.21 -2.63
N GLY A 148 4.02 -19.19 -1.83
CA GLY A 148 3.17 -20.28 -1.35
C GLY A 148 2.00 -19.77 -0.50
N LEU A 149 2.27 -18.89 0.47
CA LEU A 149 1.21 -18.30 1.32
C LEU A 149 0.19 -17.50 0.51
N VAL A 150 0.62 -16.74 -0.50
CA VAL A 150 -0.30 -16.02 -1.40
C VAL A 150 -1.18 -16.98 -2.18
N LEU A 151 -0.63 -18.13 -2.62
CA LEU A 151 -1.40 -19.16 -3.32
C LEU A 151 -2.41 -19.83 -2.40
N ASP A 152 -2.01 -20.19 -1.18
CA ASP A 152 -2.88 -20.85 -0.21
C ASP A 152 -3.99 -19.90 0.26
N TRP A 153 -3.66 -18.62 0.49
CA TRP A 153 -4.65 -17.60 0.79
C TRP A 153 -5.66 -17.44 -0.36
N ARG A 154 -5.20 -17.45 -1.61
CA ARG A 154 -6.09 -17.38 -2.77
C ARG A 154 -7.04 -18.58 -2.82
N ARG A 155 -6.52 -19.80 -2.67
CA ARG A 155 -7.32 -21.04 -2.65
C ARG A 155 -8.35 -21.01 -1.53
N GLU A 156 -7.97 -20.51 -0.37
CA GLU A 156 -8.86 -20.41 0.77
C GLU A 156 -10.01 -19.40 0.52
N ARG A 157 -9.70 -18.25 -0.11
CA ARG A 157 -10.75 -17.31 -0.56
C ARG A 157 -11.71 -17.95 -1.55
N GLU A 158 -11.18 -18.68 -2.55
CA GLU A 158 -11.99 -19.42 -3.52
C GLU A 158 -12.90 -20.45 -2.84
N ARG A 159 -12.36 -21.24 -1.90
CA ARG A 159 -13.10 -22.23 -1.11
C ARG A 159 -14.24 -21.59 -0.28
N LEU A 160 -14.00 -20.40 0.24
CA LEU A 160 -14.96 -19.63 1.05
C LEU A 160 -15.95 -18.81 0.20
N GLY A 161 -15.92 -18.92 -1.13
CA GLY A 161 -16.79 -18.15 -2.02
C GLY A 161 -16.49 -16.65 -2.06
N VAL A 162 -15.32 -16.23 -1.56
CA VAL A 162 -14.88 -14.83 -1.60
C VAL A 162 -14.33 -14.53 -3.00
N PRO A 163 -14.84 -13.51 -3.71
CA PRO A 163 -14.36 -13.18 -5.05
C PRO A 163 -12.85 -12.93 -5.08
N VAL A 164 -12.17 -13.66 -5.97
CA VAL A 164 -10.74 -13.50 -6.26
C VAL A 164 -10.52 -12.76 -7.58
N GLY A 165 -11.23 -13.10 -8.66
CA GLY A 165 -11.00 -12.48 -9.98
C GLY A 165 -9.56 -12.66 -10.52
N PRO A 166 -9.25 -12.10 -11.70
CA PRO A 166 -7.88 -12.09 -12.24
C PRO A 166 -7.08 -10.97 -11.57
N TRP A 167 -6.68 -11.15 -10.32
CA TRP A 167 -5.99 -10.12 -9.54
C TRP A 167 -4.54 -10.51 -9.26
N SER A 168 -3.66 -9.52 -9.31
CA SER A 168 -2.31 -9.60 -8.74
C SER A 168 -2.37 -9.26 -7.26
N ALA A 169 -1.60 -9.98 -6.44
CA ALA A 169 -1.40 -9.65 -5.02
C ALA A 169 -0.04 -8.99 -4.84
N SER A 170 0.06 -8.03 -3.93
CA SER A 170 1.36 -7.43 -3.57
C SER A 170 1.60 -7.58 -2.08
N VAL A 171 2.66 -8.27 -1.68
CA VAL A 171 3.02 -8.38 -0.26
C VAL A 171 4.08 -7.35 0.06
N ARG A 172 3.82 -6.55 1.09
CA ARG A 172 4.77 -5.57 1.63
C ARG A 172 5.46 -6.16 2.83
N ILE A 173 6.77 -6.16 2.83
CA ILE A 173 7.61 -6.82 3.82
C ILE A 173 8.39 -5.74 4.57
N VAL A 174 8.17 -5.66 5.87
CA VAL A 174 8.84 -4.72 6.78
C VAL A 174 9.66 -5.47 7.81
N ASP A 175 10.75 -4.85 8.29
CA ASP A 175 11.50 -5.42 9.39
C ASP A 175 10.61 -5.54 10.65
N PRO A 176 10.68 -6.63 11.41
CA PRO A 176 9.92 -6.79 12.65
C PRO A 176 10.07 -5.64 13.65
N ALA A 177 11.24 -4.97 13.69
CA ALA A 177 11.43 -3.80 14.54
C ALA A 177 10.58 -2.59 14.11
N ALA A 178 10.39 -2.39 12.80
CA ALA A 178 9.50 -1.35 12.29
C ALA A 178 8.03 -1.66 12.62
N ALA A 179 7.64 -2.93 12.49
CA ALA A 179 6.30 -3.37 12.86
C ALA A 179 6.02 -3.19 14.37
N ALA A 180 6.99 -3.48 15.24
CA ALA A 180 6.87 -3.31 16.69
C ALA A 180 6.69 -1.84 17.11
N ASN A 181 7.09 -0.89 16.27
CA ASN A 181 6.94 0.55 16.52
C ASN A 181 5.60 1.12 16.01
N CYS A 182 4.72 0.29 15.46
CA CYS A 182 3.40 0.75 15.01
C CYS A 182 2.55 1.22 16.21
N PRO A 183 1.75 2.29 16.05
CA PRO A 183 0.82 2.73 17.07
C PRO A 183 -0.14 1.62 17.51
N VAL A 184 -0.44 1.58 18.80
CA VAL A 184 -1.48 0.69 19.33
C VAL A 184 -2.83 1.25 18.93
N THR A 185 -3.62 0.47 18.21
CA THR A 185 -4.99 0.80 17.83
C THR A 185 -5.97 0.42 18.94
N ASP A 186 -7.11 1.12 19.01
CA ASP A 186 -8.17 0.80 19.95
C ASP A 186 -8.64 -0.66 19.73
N PRO A 187 -8.51 -1.54 20.74
CA PRO A 187 -8.88 -2.95 20.62
C PRO A 187 -10.39 -3.16 20.42
N ALA A 188 -11.24 -2.16 20.72
CA ALA A 188 -12.67 -2.22 20.48
C ALA A 188 -13.05 -2.02 19.00
N LEU A 189 -12.13 -1.55 18.15
CA LEU A 189 -12.37 -1.40 16.72
C LEU A 189 -12.31 -2.75 16.00
N PRO A 190 -13.11 -2.94 14.94
CA PRO A 190 -13.00 -4.11 14.10
C PRO A 190 -11.58 -4.33 13.55
N THR A 191 -11.17 -5.58 13.42
CA THR A 191 -9.80 -5.96 12.99
C THR A 191 -9.41 -5.29 11.66
N GLU A 192 -10.33 -5.19 10.70
CA GLU A 192 -10.07 -4.48 9.44
C GLU A 192 -9.68 -3.01 9.68
N LEU A 193 -10.40 -2.29 10.56
CA LEU A 193 -10.09 -0.89 10.84
C LEU A 193 -8.75 -0.73 11.56
N ARG A 194 -8.41 -1.66 12.44
CA ARG A 194 -7.13 -1.66 13.14
C ARG A 194 -5.95 -1.84 12.17
N LEU A 195 -6.08 -2.74 11.19
CA LEU A 195 -5.03 -3.01 10.20
C LEU A 195 -4.98 -1.96 9.08
N THR A 196 -6.09 -1.26 8.83
CA THR A 196 -6.19 -0.20 7.80
C THR A 196 -6.08 1.21 8.38
N ASP A 197 -5.80 1.33 9.67
CA ASP A 197 -5.67 2.61 10.37
C ASP A 197 -4.59 3.49 9.74
N ASP A 198 -4.90 4.77 9.52
CA ASP A 198 -4.00 5.67 8.81
C ASP A 198 -2.70 5.90 9.57
N ALA A 199 -2.70 5.90 10.91
CA ALA A 199 -1.49 6.05 11.70
C ALA A 199 -0.60 4.80 11.66
N VAL A 200 -1.20 3.60 11.68
CA VAL A 200 -0.49 2.32 11.44
C VAL A 200 0.14 2.32 10.06
N LEU A 201 -0.64 2.61 9.02
CA LEU A 201 -0.14 2.62 7.65
C LEU A 201 0.91 3.72 7.41
N ALA A 202 0.79 4.87 8.06
CA ALA A 202 1.80 5.93 8.02
C ALA A 202 3.10 5.50 8.70
N ALA A 203 3.03 4.87 9.87
CA ALA A 203 4.19 4.34 10.56
C ALA A 203 4.93 3.30 9.70
N LEU A 204 4.21 2.35 9.10
CA LEU A 204 4.79 1.36 8.19
C LEU A 204 5.44 2.00 6.96
N ARG A 205 4.82 3.02 6.36
CA ARG A 205 5.36 3.76 5.20
C ARG A 205 6.54 4.65 5.54
N ALA A 206 6.72 5.01 6.80
CA ALA A 206 7.89 5.77 7.26
C ALA A 206 9.18 4.93 7.24
N HIS A 207 9.08 3.62 6.97
CA HIS A 207 10.20 2.71 6.87
C HIS A 207 10.38 2.15 5.47
N ARG A 208 11.60 1.72 5.17
CA ARG A 208 11.92 0.96 3.96
C ARG A 208 11.14 -0.36 3.98
N THR A 209 10.44 -0.63 2.87
CA THR A 209 9.55 -1.77 2.71
C THR A 209 9.87 -2.47 1.41
N VAL A 210 10.15 -3.78 1.44
CA VAL A 210 10.26 -4.58 0.22
C VAL A 210 8.84 -4.89 -0.26
N VAL A 211 8.57 -4.69 -1.54
CA VAL A 211 7.29 -4.99 -2.16
C VAL A 211 7.49 -6.13 -3.16
N ALA A 212 6.89 -7.27 -2.89
CA ALA A 212 6.87 -8.42 -3.78
C ALA A 212 5.51 -8.52 -4.47
N SER A 213 5.49 -8.38 -5.79
CA SER A 213 4.28 -8.45 -6.61
C SER A 213 4.13 -9.85 -7.21
N PHE A 214 2.98 -10.47 -7.00
CA PHE A 214 2.63 -11.78 -7.51
C PHE A 214 1.58 -11.62 -8.61
N PRO A 215 1.88 -12.05 -9.85
CA PRO A 215 0.94 -11.95 -10.95
C PRO A 215 -0.28 -12.85 -10.69
N PRO A 216 -1.40 -12.63 -11.41
CA PRO A 216 -2.54 -13.54 -11.34
C PRO A 216 -2.09 -14.97 -11.60
N HIS A 217 -2.27 -15.86 -10.62
CA HIS A 217 -1.82 -17.24 -10.74
C HIS A 217 -2.56 -17.96 -11.87
N ARG A 218 -1.78 -18.68 -12.69
CA ARG A 218 -2.24 -19.60 -13.71
C ARG A 218 -2.14 -21.02 -13.16
N GLU A 219 -3.21 -21.79 -13.32
CA GLU A 219 -3.28 -23.16 -12.83
C GLU A 219 -2.06 -23.98 -13.26
N GLY A 220 -1.48 -24.74 -12.32
CA GLY A 220 -0.29 -25.57 -12.55
C GLY A 220 1.06 -24.85 -12.47
N THR A 221 1.11 -23.55 -12.14
CA THR A 221 2.38 -22.80 -12.00
C THR A 221 2.64 -22.33 -10.57
N VAL A 222 3.84 -22.56 -10.04
CA VAL A 222 4.26 -21.95 -8.76
C VAL A 222 4.41 -20.44 -9.00
N PRO A 223 3.74 -19.57 -8.21
CA PRO A 223 3.91 -18.14 -8.36
C PRO A 223 5.38 -17.78 -8.08
N VAL A 224 6.00 -17.10 -9.03
CA VAL A 224 7.27 -16.39 -8.80
C VAL A 224 6.90 -14.92 -8.75
N PRO A 225 7.43 -14.14 -7.78
CA PRO A 225 7.18 -12.71 -7.77
C PRO A 225 7.65 -12.12 -9.10
N SER A 226 6.75 -11.44 -9.81
CA SER A 226 7.05 -10.81 -11.10
C SER A 226 7.89 -9.54 -10.95
N ASP A 227 7.86 -8.94 -9.76
CA ASP A 227 8.60 -7.74 -9.43
C ASP A 227 8.86 -7.71 -7.92
N VAL A 228 10.11 -7.44 -7.53
CA VAL A 228 10.53 -7.25 -6.14
C VAL A 228 11.30 -5.94 -6.06
N HIS A 229 10.73 -4.92 -5.44
CA HIS A 229 11.32 -3.59 -5.39
C HIS A 229 11.29 -3.01 -3.97
N LEU A 230 12.08 -1.97 -3.73
CA LEU A 230 12.06 -1.25 -2.47
C LEU A 230 11.15 -0.02 -2.55
N SER A 231 10.10 0.01 -1.73
CA SER A 231 9.37 1.23 -1.40
C SER A 231 10.02 1.89 -0.19
N ARG A 232 10.15 3.22 -0.20
CA ARG A 232 10.87 3.98 0.81
C ARG A 232 10.26 5.38 0.96
N PRO A 233 10.50 6.07 2.10
CA PRO A 233 10.09 7.47 2.26
C PRO A 233 10.67 8.38 1.18
N ASP A 234 9.99 9.50 0.90
CA ASP A 234 10.37 10.41 -0.20
C ASP A 234 11.77 11.01 -0.03
N GLU A 235 12.15 11.36 1.20
CA GLU A 235 13.48 11.89 1.50
C GLU A 235 14.57 10.84 1.27
N ASP A 236 14.37 9.62 1.77
CA ASP A 236 15.24 8.46 1.51
C ASP A 236 15.37 8.18 0.00
N ALA A 237 14.26 8.28 -0.74
CA ALA A 237 14.27 8.11 -2.19
C ALA A 237 15.06 9.19 -2.90
N ARG A 238 14.95 10.45 -2.45
CA ARG A 238 15.70 11.56 -3.01
C ARG A 238 17.20 11.39 -2.77
N VAL A 239 17.62 11.14 -1.52
CA VAL A 239 19.03 10.96 -1.16
C VAL A 239 19.65 9.78 -1.92
N PHE A 240 18.94 8.66 -2.00
CA PHE A 240 19.37 7.49 -2.75
C PHE A 240 19.56 7.79 -4.24
N ARG A 241 18.58 8.46 -4.88
CA ARG A 241 18.67 8.86 -6.30
C ARG A 241 19.84 9.80 -6.53
N GLU A 242 20.04 10.80 -5.68
CA GLU A 242 21.15 11.76 -5.78
C GLU A 242 22.51 11.05 -5.71
N ARG A 243 22.68 10.10 -4.78
CA ARG A 243 23.94 9.33 -4.62
C ARG A 243 24.25 8.47 -5.84
N VAL A 244 23.28 7.69 -6.30
CA VAL A 244 23.44 6.84 -7.49
C VAL A 244 23.73 7.71 -8.71
N SER A 245 22.90 8.72 -8.99
CA SER A 245 23.08 9.57 -10.16
C SER A 245 24.41 10.30 -10.13
N GLY A 246 24.86 10.76 -8.96
CA GLY A 246 26.19 11.35 -8.80
C GLY A 246 27.32 10.36 -9.11
N ALA A 247 27.19 9.10 -8.66
CA ALA A 247 28.16 8.05 -8.95
C ALA A 247 28.20 7.69 -10.44
N VAL A 248 27.04 7.49 -11.07
CA VAL A 248 26.93 7.21 -12.50
C VAL A 248 27.45 8.39 -13.33
N ALA A 249 27.13 9.64 -12.97
CA ALA A 249 27.62 10.82 -13.67
C ALA A 249 29.15 10.98 -13.56
N ARG A 250 29.75 10.65 -12.41
CA ARG A 250 31.22 10.59 -12.26
C ARG A 250 31.82 9.55 -13.18
N TRP A 251 31.24 8.36 -13.20
CA TRP A 251 31.72 7.27 -14.04
C TRP A 251 31.58 7.55 -15.54
N LEU A 252 30.42 8.06 -15.97
CA LEU A 252 30.16 8.42 -17.37
C LEU A 252 31.15 9.46 -17.90
N ARG A 253 31.53 10.46 -17.08
CA ARG A 253 32.54 11.45 -17.48
C ARG A 253 33.89 10.83 -17.88
N THR A 254 34.23 9.68 -17.30
CA THR A 254 35.47 8.95 -17.62
C THR A 254 35.26 7.93 -18.74
N ALA A 255 34.16 7.18 -18.69
CA ALA A 255 33.93 6.05 -19.60
C ALA A 255 33.29 6.44 -20.94
N VAL A 256 32.46 7.49 -20.97
CA VAL A 256 31.75 7.99 -22.17
C VAL A 256 31.83 9.52 -22.20
N PRO A 257 32.97 10.10 -22.64
CA PRO A 257 33.15 11.53 -22.67
C PRO A 257 32.05 12.24 -23.48
N GLY A 258 31.42 13.25 -22.89
CA GLY A 258 30.31 13.99 -23.51
C GLY A 258 28.91 13.53 -23.10
N ALA A 259 28.78 12.36 -22.45
CA ALA A 259 27.50 11.85 -22.02
C ALA A 259 26.79 12.77 -21.01
N ALA A 260 25.49 12.98 -21.23
CA ALA A 260 24.62 13.73 -20.32
C ALA A 260 23.63 12.75 -19.66
N PRO A 261 23.71 12.52 -18.34
CA PRO A 261 22.71 11.72 -17.64
C PRO A 261 21.38 12.49 -17.58
N GLU A 262 20.27 11.80 -17.81
CA GLU A 262 18.94 12.34 -17.48
C GLU A 262 18.64 12.15 -16.00
N GLU A 263 17.71 12.94 -15.46
CA GLU A 263 17.22 12.72 -14.10
C GLU A 263 16.70 11.28 -13.97
N PRO A 264 17.06 10.57 -12.88
CA PRO A 264 16.78 9.15 -12.74
C PRO A 264 15.27 8.90 -12.53
N GLY A 265 14.56 8.58 -13.60
CA GLY A 265 13.34 7.79 -13.57
C GLY A 265 13.66 6.29 -13.58
N ALA A 266 14.26 5.76 -12.51
CA ALA A 266 14.68 4.36 -12.45
C ALA A 266 13.78 3.54 -11.53
N ILE A 267 13.29 2.40 -12.03
CA ILE A 267 12.68 1.35 -11.20
C ILE A 267 13.84 0.54 -10.60
N TRP A 268 13.88 0.44 -9.27
CA TRP A 268 14.92 -0.27 -8.53
C TRP A 268 14.40 -1.59 -8.03
N ARG A 269 15.01 -2.68 -8.50
CA ARG A 269 14.64 -4.04 -8.09
C ARG A 269 15.65 -4.59 -7.11
N LEU A 270 15.20 -5.52 -6.28
CA LEU A 270 16.10 -6.29 -5.45
C LEU A 270 17.02 -7.14 -6.34
N ALA A 271 18.32 -7.12 -6.07
CA ALA A 271 19.24 -7.98 -6.78
C ALA A 271 18.94 -9.45 -6.43
N PRO A 272 19.01 -10.39 -7.39
CA PRO A 272 18.69 -11.80 -7.13
C PRO A 272 19.47 -12.38 -5.96
N GLY A 273 18.77 -12.88 -4.95
CA GLY A 273 19.36 -13.49 -3.75
C GLY A 273 20.03 -12.50 -2.80
N ARG A 274 19.83 -11.19 -2.94
CA ARG A 274 20.49 -10.17 -2.08
C ARG A 274 19.47 -9.22 -1.49
N ALA A 275 19.19 -9.31 -0.20
CA ALA A 275 18.28 -8.42 0.52
C ALA A 275 18.84 -6.98 0.65
N GLY A 276 20.17 -6.85 0.67
CA GLY A 276 20.84 -5.56 0.85
C GLY A 276 21.19 -4.81 -0.43
N LEU A 277 20.95 -5.39 -1.61
CA LEU A 277 21.38 -4.82 -2.89
C LEU A 277 20.21 -4.60 -3.85
N LEU A 278 20.28 -3.50 -4.57
CA LEU A 278 19.32 -3.09 -5.56
C LEU A 278 19.99 -2.94 -6.92
N THR A 279 19.34 -3.44 -7.96
CA THR A 279 19.73 -3.24 -9.35
C THR A 279 18.75 -2.29 -10.01
N GLY A 280 19.28 -1.30 -10.72
CA GLY A 280 18.51 -0.31 -11.45
C GLY A 280 19.22 0.15 -12.71
N HIS A 281 18.55 1.01 -13.47
CA HIS A 281 19.07 1.54 -14.74
C HIS A 281 18.98 3.07 -14.73
N VAL A 282 20.09 3.75 -14.99
CA VAL A 282 20.13 5.22 -15.14
C VAL A 282 20.24 5.57 -16.62
N LEU A 283 19.28 6.32 -17.14
CA LEU A 283 19.24 6.69 -18.54
C LEU A 283 20.22 7.84 -18.84
N PHE A 284 20.85 7.80 -20.02
CA PHE A 284 21.74 8.86 -20.49
C PHE A 284 21.71 8.99 -22.02
N ALA A 285 22.15 10.14 -22.52
CA ALA A 285 22.39 10.41 -23.93
C ALA A 285 23.89 10.61 -24.20
N ASP A 286 24.35 10.34 -25.43
CA ASP A 286 25.75 10.52 -25.84
C ASP A 286 26.23 11.99 -25.78
N GLY A 287 25.31 12.95 -25.73
CA GLY A 287 25.62 14.37 -25.69
C GLY A 287 24.48 15.20 -25.09
N PRO A 288 24.75 16.45 -24.68
CA PRO A 288 23.70 17.38 -24.30
C PRO A 288 22.76 17.64 -25.48
N ALA A 289 21.46 17.74 -25.20
CA ALA A 289 20.48 18.04 -26.22
C ALA A 289 20.75 19.42 -26.86
N PRO A 290 20.50 19.59 -28.16
CA PRO A 290 20.43 20.91 -28.77
C PRO A 290 19.44 21.80 -28.00
N LYS A 291 19.78 23.08 -27.84
CA LYS A 291 18.97 24.03 -27.08
C LYS A 291 17.53 24.05 -27.61
N GLY A 292 16.55 23.72 -26.76
CA GLY A 292 15.12 23.69 -27.10
C GLY A 292 14.57 22.32 -27.49
N THR A 293 15.41 21.28 -27.57
CA THR A 293 14.97 19.90 -27.79
C THR A 293 15.16 19.11 -26.50
N PRO A 294 14.15 18.35 -26.01
CA PRO A 294 14.40 17.40 -24.94
C PRO A 294 15.43 16.38 -25.42
N GLY A 295 16.52 16.23 -24.66
CA GLY A 295 17.45 15.13 -24.87
C GLY A 295 16.69 13.82 -24.86
N ARG A 296 17.03 12.91 -25.76
CA ARG A 296 16.45 11.59 -25.76
C ARG A 296 17.50 10.65 -25.22
N ALA A 297 17.36 10.23 -23.96
CA ALA A 297 18.22 9.18 -23.45
C ALA A 297 17.89 7.86 -24.17
N ASP A 298 18.81 7.47 -25.06
CA ASP A 298 18.76 6.25 -25.85
C ASP A 298 19.63 5.14 -25.23
N HIS A 299 20.35 5.45 -24.15
CA HIS A 299 21.23 4.53 -23.46
C HIS A 299 20.88 4.44 -21.98
N ALA A 300 21.33 3.36 -21.34
CA ALA A 300 21.21 3.19 -19.91
C ALA A 300 22.50 2.64 -19.32
N VAL A 301 22.76 2.98 -18.06
CA VAL A 301 23.78 2.32 -17.23
C VAL A 301 23.04 1.43 -16.24
N THR A 302 23.27 0.13 -16.31
CA THR A 302 22.90 -0.79 -15.24
C THR A 302 23.85 -0.57 -14.07
N VAL A 303 23.26 -0.37 -12.89
CA VAL A 303 23.95 -0.08 -11.64
C VAL A 303 23.40 -0.97 -10.54
N THR A 304 24.30 -1.52 -9.73
CA THR A 304 23.95 -2.15 -8.46
C THR A 304 24.34 -1.20 -7.34
N ALA A 305 23.48 -1.02 -6.35
CA ALA A 305 23.73 -0.18 -5.19
C ALA A 305 23.21 -0.85 -3.92
N ASP A 306 23.79 -0.54 -2.77
CA ASP A 306 23.21 -0.90 -1.48
C ASP A 306 21.94 -0.09 -1.18
N LEU A 307 21.29 -0.35 -0.04
CA LEU A 307 20.05 0.33 0.33
C LEU A 307 20.21 1.86 0.52
N ASP A 308 21.43 2.33 0.77
CA ASP A 308 21.79 3.74 1.01
C ASP A 308 22.29 4.45 -0.26
N GLY A 309 22.38 3.75 -1.38
CA GLY A 309 22.73 4.29 -2.68
C GLY A 309 24.24 4.32 -2.95
N ALA A 310 25.05 3.64 -2.15
CA ALA A 310 26.44 3.40 -2.50
C ALA A 310 26.51 2.33 -3.58
N THR A 311 27.14 2.66 -4.71
CA THR A 311 27.24 1.76 -5.86
C THR A 311 28.22 0.62 -5.57
N VAL A 312 27.86 -0.61 -5.93
CA VAL A 312 28.64 -1.83 -5.71
C VAL A 312 28.89 -2.52 -7.05
N GLY A 313 30.12 -2.97 -7.28
CA GLY A 313 30.51 -3.63 -8.52
C GLY A 313 30.64 -2.68 -9.71
N ASP A 314 30.67 -3.25 -10.91
CA ASP A 314 30.92 -2.51 -12.14
C ASP A 314 29.63 -1.93 -12.74
N PHE A 315 29.78 -0.77 -13.39
CA PHE A 315 28.75 -0.20 -14.23
C PHE A 315 28.73 -0.88 -15.61
N ARG A 316 27.53 -1.18 -16.12
CA ARG A 316 27.37 -1.77 -17.46
C ARG A 316 26.52 -0.87 -18.34
N VAL A 317 27.03 -0.52 -19.51
CA VAL A 317 26.28 0.26 -20.51
C VAL A 317 25.38 -0.66 -21.32
N LEU A 318 24.12 -0.26 -21.44
CA LEU A 318 23.14 -0.77 -22.36
C LEU A 318 22.91 0.31 -23.43
N ARG A 319 23.25 -0.01 -24.69
CA ARG A 319 23.02 0.89 -25.82
C ARG A 319 21.65 0.62 -26.45
N ASN A 320 21.08 1.65 -27.04
CA ASN A 320 19.83 1.60 -27.80
C ASN A 320 18.68 0.93 -27.02
N VAL A 321 18.43 1.40 -25.80
CA VAL A 321 17.40 0.84 -24.90
C VAL A 321 15.96 1.23 -25.30
N ARG A 322 15.77 1.76 -26.50
CA ARG A 322 14.44 2.12 -27.03
C ARG A 322 14.16 1.34 -28.31
N ASP A 323 12.94 0.85 -28.45
CA ASP A 323 12.49 0.20 -29.69
C ASP A 323 12.22 1.23 -30.81
N GLU A 324 11.91 0.74 -32.00
CA GLU A 324 11.62 1.55 -33.20
C GLU A 324 10.46 2.55 -32.99
N ARG A 325 9.57 2.27 -32.02
CA ARG A 325 8.45 3.14 -31.64
C ARG A 325 8.81 4.08 -30.49
N GLY A 326 10.07 4.06 -30.06
CA GLY A 326 10.62 4.87 -29.00
C GLY A 326 10.31 4.44 -27.58
N ARG A 327 9.72 3.25 -27.39
CA ARG A 327 9.38 2.73 -26.07
C ARG A 327 10.62 2.17 -25.40
N LEU A 328 10.77 2.46 -24.11
CA LEU A 328 11.88 1.98 -23.30
C LEU A 328 11.80 0.46 -23.13
N ARG A 329 12.94 -0.22 -23.33
CA ARG A 329 13.15 -1.67 -23.21
C ARG A 329 14.40 -1.90 -22.37
N LEU A 330 14.18 -2.05 -21.06
CA LEU A 330 15.23 -2.40 -20.12
C LEU A 330 15.14 -3.89 -19.76
N PRO A 331 16.28 -4.55 -19.49
CA PRO A 331 16.29 -5.90 -18.95
C PRO A 331 15.48 -6.01 -17.66
N GLY A 332 14.81 -7.16 -17.51
CA GLY A 332 14.15 -7.63 -16.29
C GLY A 332 15.13 -7.80 -15.15
#